data_AF-A0A3D4AYV5-F1
#
_entry.id   AF-A0A3D4AYV5-F1
#
_cell.length_a   1.000
_cell.length_b   1.000
_cell.length_c   1.000
_cell.angle_alpha   90.00
_cell.angle_beta   90.00
_cell.angle_gamma   90.00
#
_symmetry.space_group_name_H-M   'P 1'
#
loop_
_entity.id
_entity.type
_entity.pdbx_description
1 polymer ?
#
loop_
_entity_poly.entity_id
_entity_poly.type
_entity_poly.pdbx_seq_one_letter_code
_entity_poly.pdbx_strand_id
1 'polypeptide(L)'
;MFIHIYGMGQVETLAGGVRATLDKVKELRTAKKLQAQSASVTTDFDPATIDEILGTSGRMNAGVYKVTIGRPDVTLMDHGVRVSTFAGFNTWMAFQGTSDKA
;
A
#
# COMPACT_ATOMS: atom_id res chain seq x y z
N MET A 1 -5.39 -1.95 4.06
CA MET A 1 -6.04 -3.06 3.34
C MET A 1 -5.86 -2.77 1.87
N PHE A 2 -5.09 -3.59 1.16
CA PHE A 2 -4.97 -3.49 -0.29
C PHE A 2 -5.90 -4.54 -0.89
N ILE A 3 -6.90 -4.10 -1.64
CA ILE A 3 -7.77 -4.99 -2.41
C ILE A 3 -7.81 -4.40 -3.81
N HIS A 4 -7.38 -5.19 -4.79
CA HIS A 4 -7.64 -4.89 -6.20
C HIS A 4 -8.97 -5.55 -6.54
N ILE A 5 -9.95 -4.74 -6.96
CA ILE A 5 -11.23 -5.22 -7.48
C ILE A 5 -11.27 -4.81 -8.96
N TYR A 6 -11.38 -5.79 -9.85
CA TYR A 6 -11.58 -5.58 -11.27
C TYR A 6 -12.91 -6.22 -11.68
N GLY A 7 -13.68 -5.52 -12.50
CA GLY A 7 -14.96 -6.02 -13.00
C GLY A 7 -15.49 -5.11 -14.10
N MET A 8 -16.14 -5.71 -15.10
CA MET A 8 -16.72 -5.03 -16.25
C MET A 8 -18.19 -5.41 -16.35
N GLY A 9 -19.08 -4.44 -16.57
CA GLY A 9 -20.52 -4.67 -16.65
C GLY A 9 -21.35 -3.51 -16.11
N GLN A 10 -22.61 -3.78 -15.76
CA GLN A 10 -23.53 -2.78 -15.21
C GLN A 10 -23.07 -2.31 -13.83
N VAL A 11 -23.13 -1.00 -13.60
CA VAL A 11 -22.63 -0.35 -12.39
C VAL A 11 -23.37 -0.86 -11.16
N GLU A 12 -24.67 -1.11 -11.27
CA GLU A 12 -25.53 -1.59 -10.20
C GLU A 12 -25.10 -2.99 -9.74
N THR A 13 -24.77 -3.87 -10.67
CA THR A 13 -24.28 -5.23 -10.38
C THR A 13 -22.91 -5.17 -9.72
N LEU A 14 -21.99 -4.36 -10.27
CA LEU A 14 -20.63 -4.22 -9.72
C LEU A 14 -20.67 -3.62 -8.31
N ALA A 15 -21.40 -2.52 -8.12
CA ALA A 15 -21.54 -1.86 -6.83
C ALA A 15 -22.21 -2.78 -5.79
N GLY A 16 -23.23 -3.54 -6.21
CA GLY A 16 -23.87 -4.55 -5.37
C GLY A 16 -22.88 -5.63 -4.89
N GLY A 17 -22.06 -6.16 -5.80
CA GLY A 17 -21.03 -7.16 -5.47
C GLY A 17 -19.94 -6.63 -4.52
N VAL A 18 -19.46 -5.40 -4.75
CA VAL A 18 -18.48 -4.74 -3.87
C VAL A 18 -19.06 -4.54 -2.47
N ARG A 19 -20.30 -4.02 -2.39
CA ARG A 19 -21.00 -3.83 -1.11
C ARG A 19 -21.14 -5.15 -0.35
N ALA A 20 -21.63 -6.20 -1.01
CA ALA A 20 -21.80 -7.51 -0.37
C ALA A 20 -20.48 -8.06 0.19
N THR A 21 -19.38 -7.85 -0.53
CA THR A 21 -18.04 -8.25 -0.08
C THR A 21 -17.61 -7.45 1.16
N LEU A 22 -17.78 -6.12 1.14
CA LEU A 22 -17.43 -5.25 2.28
C LEU A 22 -18.29 -5.53 3.51
N ASP A 23 -19.58 -5.82 3.32
CA ASP A 23 -20.50 -6.21 4.38
C ASP A 23 -20.03 -7.53 5.03
N LYS A 24 -19.59 -8.51 4.23
CA LYS A 24 -19.03 -9.76 4.77
C LYS A 24 -17.71 -9.54 5.52
N VAL A 25 -16.83 -8.68 5.01
CA VAL A 25 -15.58 -8.30 5.71
C VAL A 25 -15.89 -7.67 7.07
N LYS A 26 -16.90 -6.80 7.14
CA LYS A 26 -17.35 -6.16 8.39
C LYS A 26 -17.87 -7.20 9.39
N GLU A 27 -18.72 -8.13 8.93
CA GLU A 27 -19.23 -9.23 9.75
C GLU A 27 -18.08 -10.07 10.34
N LEU A 28 -17.17 -10.54 9.48
CA LEU A 28 -16.05 -11.41 9.89
C LEU A 28 -15.08 -10.72 10.85
N ARG A 29 -14.78 -9.43 10.63
CA ARG A 29 -13.91 -8.64 11.53
C ARG A 29 -14.55 -8.36 12.89
N THR A 30 -15.88 -8.31 12.95
CA THR A 30 -16.61 -8.13 14.21
C THR A 30 -16.70 -9.45 14.98
N ALA A 31 -17.00 -10.55 14.28
CA ALA A 31 -17.13 -11.89 14.86
C ALA A 31 -15.79 -12.46 15.34
N LYS A 32 -14.69 -12.13 14.65
CA LYS A 32 -13.33 -12.52 15.02
C LYS A 32 -12.49 -11.25 15.09
N LYS A 33 -12.14 -10.79 16.30
CA LYS A 33 -11.06 -9.81 16.48
C LYS A 33 -9.80 -10.43 15.92
N LEU A 34 -9.51 -10.19 14.64
CA LEU A 34 -8.22 -10.45 14.06
C LEU A 34 -7.26 -9.50 14.76
N GLN A 35 -6.57 -9.98 15.80
CA GLN A 35 -5.41 -9.29 16.31
C GLN A 35 -4.39 -9.27 15.17
N ALA A 36 -4.11 -8.09 14.65
CA ALA A 36 -3.00 -7.92 13.73
C ALA A 36 -1.73 -8.25 14.52
N GLN A 37 -1.13 -9.42 14.26
CA GLN A 37 0.23 -9.74 14.68
C GLN A 37 1.19 -8.92 13.81
N SER A 38 1.26 -7.64 14.11
CA SER A 38 2.33 -6.77 13.61
C SER A 38 3.24 -6.56 14.80
N ALA A 39 4.30 -7.36 14.88
CA ALA A 39 5.39 -7.03 15.79
C ALA A 39 5.98 -5.70 15.29
N SER A 40 5.98 -4.67 16.13
CA SER A 40 6.76 -3.47 15.85
C SER A 40 8.22 -3.88 15.84
N VAL A 41 8.91 -3.64 14.73
CA VAL A 41 10.36 -3.80 14.64
C VAL A 41 11.03 -2.51 15.09
N THR A 42 12.22 -2.61 15.67
CA THR A 42 13.00 -1.40 16.00
C THR A 42 13.91 -1.10 14.83
N THR A 43 13.88 0.15 14.39
CA THR A 43 14.79 0.68 13.37
C THR A 43 15.61 1.79 13.99
N ASP A 44 16.93 1.71 13.81
CA ASP A 44 17.94 2.59 14.41
C ASP A 44 18.99 3.01 13.35
N PHE A 45 18.50 3.41 12.19
CA PHE A 45 19.25 4.12 11.16
C PHE A 45 18.56 5.44 10.86
N ASP A 46 19.32 6.43 10.38
CA ASP A 46 18.77 7.71 9.95
C ASP A 46 18.16 7.60 8.54
N PRO A 47 16.82 7.75 8.38
CA PRO A 47 16.19 7.68 7.07
C PRO A 47 16.64 8.77 6.10
N ALA A 48 17.19 9.89 6.60
CA ALA A 48 17.71 10.96 5.75
C ALA A 48 18.84 10.46 4.82
N THR A 49 19.65 9.50 5.29
CA THR A 49 20.70 8.87 4.47
C THR A 49 20.10 8.16 3.24
N ILE A 50 18.98 7.45 3.44
CA ILE A 50 18.29 6.76 2.36
C ILE A 50 17.65 7.77 1.40
N ASP A 51 17.05 8.83 1.94
CA ASP A 51 16.42 9.88 1.15
C ASP A 51 17.42 10.62 0.25
N GLU A 52 18.61 10.91 0.77
CA GLU A 52 19.69 11.54 0.02
C GLU A 52 20.17 10.65 -1.14
N ILE A 53 20.38 9.35 -0.87
CA ILE A 53 20.82 8.38 -1.89
C ILE A 53 19.75 8.21 -2.98
N LEU A 54 18.48 8.13 -2.59
CA LEU A 54 17.38 7.85 -3.52
C LEU A 54 16.81 9.12 -4.17
N GLY A 55 17.10 10.30 -3.63
CA GLY A 55 16.51 11.57 -4.05
C GLY A 55 15.00 11.67 -3.79
N THR A 56 14.44 10.79 -2.95
CA THR A 56 13.01 10.76 -2.65
C THR A 56 12.76 10.24 -1.25
N SER A 57 11.86 10.91 -0.53
CA SER A 57 11.51 10.53 0.83
C SER A 57 10.51 9.39 0.89
N GLY A 58 10.70 8.55 1.90
CA GLY A 58 9.78 7.50 2.32
C GLY A 58 8.94 7.89 3.54
N ARG A 59 8.35 6.88 4.16
CA ARG A 59 7.54 7.02 5.37
C ARG A 59 7.85 5.89 6.35
N MET A 60 8.10 6.27 7.61
CA MET A 60 8.19 5.32 8.73
C MET A 60 6.79 4.86 9.15
N ASN A 61 6.59 3.55 9.25
CA ASN A 61 5.37 2.96 9.77
C ASN A 61 5.67 1.67 10.52
N ALA A 62 5.28 1.60 11.80
CA ALA A 62 5.51 0.44 12.67
C ALA A 62 6.96 -0.08 12.68
N GLY A 63 7.93 0.84 12.59
CA GLY A 63 9.36 0.52 12.58
C GLY A 63 9.95 0.18 11.22
N VAL A 64 9.15 0.21 10.15
CA VAL A 64 9.63 -0.03 8.78
C VAL A 64 9.64 1.29 8.01
N TYR A 65 10.78 1.65 7.45
CA TYR A 65 10.90 2.80 6.56
C TYR A 65 10.61 2.38 5.12
N LYS A 66 9.50 2.84 4.55
CA LYS A 66 9.10 2.48 3.17
C LYS A 66 9.22 3.68 2.25
N VAL A 67 9.99 3.52 1.17
CA VAL A 67 10.09 4.48 0.07
C VAL A 67 9.23 3.97 -1.09
N THR A 68 8.38 4.84 -1.67
CA THR A 68 7.53 4.51 -2.82
C THR A 68 7.86 5.44 -3.96
N ILE A 69 8.27 4.87 -5.10
CA ILE A 69 8.78 5.60 -6.26
C ILE A 69 7.78 5.43 -7.41
N GLY A 70 7.12 6.52 -7.79
CA GLY A 70 6.21 6.56 -8.92
C GLY A 70 6.92 6.65 -10.27
N ARG A 71 6.14 6.55 -11.35
CA ARG A 71 6.59 6.77 -12.74
C ARG A 71 5.79 7.91 -13.38
N PRO A 72 5.96 9.18 -12.94
CA PRO A 72 5.24 10.32 -13.48
C PRO A 72 5.59 10.61 -14.95
N ASP A 73 6.72 10.10 -15.42
CA ASP A 73 7.19 10.14 -16.80
C ASP A 73 6.34 9.28 -17.75
N VAL A 74 5.60 8.30 -17.23
CA VAL A 74 4.74 7.41 -18.03
C VAL A 74 3.27 7.74 -17.78
N THR A 75 2.59 8.18 -18.83
CA THR A 75 1.13 8.35 -18.79
C THR A 75 0.45 7.01 -19.06
N LEU A 76 0.23 6.22 -18.00
CA LEU A 76 -0.52 4.97 -18.08
C LEU A 76 -2.02 5.24 -17.95
N MET A 77 -2.79 4.78 -18.95
CA MET A 77 -4.26 4.87 -18.98
C MET A 77 -4.84 3.46 -19.06
N ASP A 78 -5.92 3.22 -18.33
CA ASP A 78 -6.74 2.01 -18.43
C ASP A 78 -8.21 2.40 -18.41
N HIS A 79 -8.98 1.92 -19.39
CA HIS A 79 -10.40 2.27 -19.57
C HIS A 79 -10.74 3.77 -19.46
N GLY A 80 -9.85 4.65 -19.93
CA GLY A 80 -10.02 6.11 -19.87
C GLY A 80 -9.68 6.75 -18.51
N VAL A 81 -9.19 5.97 -17.54
CA VAL A 81 -8.76 6.43 -16.23
C VAL A 81 -7.24 6.36 -16.14
N ARG A 82 -6.62 7.40 -15.56
CA ARG A 82 -5.17 7.41 -15.31
C ARG A 82 -4.81 6.47 -14.17
N VAL A 83 -3.90 5.55 -14.42
CA VAL A 83 -3.32 4.68 -13.38
C VAL A 83 -2.16 5.42 -12.72
N SER A 84 -2.33 5.80 -11.46
CA SER A 84 -1.35 6.59 -10.69
C SER A 84 -0.50 5.73 -9.76
N THR A 85 0.52 6.34 -9.16
CA THR A 85 1.31 5.75 -8.06
C THR A 85 0.43 5.25 -6.92
N PHE A 86 -0.66 5.94 -6.59
CA PHE A 86 -1.60 5.49 -5.57
C PHE A 86 -2.33 4.20 -5.97
N ALA A 87 -2.62 4.03 -7.26
CA ALA A 87 -3.23 2.82 -7.81
C ALA A 87 -2.25 1.64 -7.98
N GLY A 88 -1.01 1.76 -7.50
CA GLY A 88 -0.01 0.70 -7.58
C GLY A 88 0.97 0.83 -8.75
N PHE A 89 0.87 1.89 -9.57
CA PHE A 89 1.87 2.16 -10.61
C PHE A 89 3.13 2.81 -10.01
N ASN A 90 3.87 1.99 -9.27
CA ASN A 90 5.05 2.37 -8.52
C ASN A 90 5.97 1.16 -8.32
N THR A 91 7.22 1.44 -7.96
CA THR A 91 8.09 0.47 -7.28
C THR A 91 8.30 0.93 -5.85
N TRP A 92 8.69 0.03 -4.94
CA TRP A 92 8.92 0.39 -3.56
C TRP A 92 10.04 -0.44 -2.93
N MET A 93 10.65 0.12 -1.90
CA MET A 93 11.64 -0.52 -1.05
C MET A 93 11.25 -0.29 0.41
N ALA A 94 11.53 -1.25 1.27
CA ALA A 94 11.27 -1.15 2.69
C ALA A 94 12.50 -1.59 3.48
N PHE A 95 12.87 -0.79 4.46
CA PHE A 95 14.08 -0.96 5.27
C PHE A 95 13.69 -1.08 6.73
N GLN A 96 14.34 -1.99 7.46
CA GLN A 96 14.18 -2.14 8.90
C GLN A 96 15.47 -2.69 9.51
N GLY A 97 15.84 -2.26 10.71
CA GLY A 97 17.03 -2.76 11.39
C GLY A 97 17.95 -1.64 11.87
N THR A 98 19.23 -1.94 12.06
CA THR A 98 20.21 -0.99 12.59
C THR A 98 21.07 -0.41 11.48
N SER A 99 21.82 0.65 11.78
CA SER A 99 22.78 1.24 10.84
C SER A 99 23.79 0.23 10.27
N ASP A 100 24.15 -0.82 11.01
CA ASP A 100 25.07 -1.88 10.55
C ASP A 100 24.38 -3.07 9.87
N LYS A 101 23.05 -3.20 10.02
CA LYS A 101 22.23 -4.35 9.57
C LYS A 101 20.81 -3.88 9.22
N ALA A 102 20.68 -3.29 8.03
CA ALA A 102 19.40 -2.86 7.46
C ALA A 102 18.79 -3.91 6.51
#